data_AF-A0A2S6GCK6-F1
#
_entry.id   AF-A0A2S6GCK6-F1
#
_cell.length_a   1.000
_cell.length_b   1.000
_cell.length_c   1.000
_cell.angle_alpha   90.00
_cell.angle_beta   90.00
_cell.angle_gamma   90.00
#
_symmetry.space_group_name_H-M   'P 1'
#
loop_
_entity.id
_entity.type
_entity.pdbx_description
1 polymer ?
#
loop_
_entity_poly.entity_id
_entity_poly.type
_entity_poly.pdbx_seq_one_letter_code
_entity_poly.pdbx_strand_id
1 'polypeptide(L)'
;MREREFVPLPTEVAGWVGMGAVAPEVIPGAAAHWLVEGFDGQALRELAGLGVGEAGAIHDLLPAALADCGLSIPDSVVASVHVVFVGVAQRYQAGELDEGWVLRYVSRLVRDHWHADDLVRELPMARLFGGDDAWSRGWGPAKPELRALVRQACADELALTFNAES
;
A
#
# COMPACT_ATOMS: atom_id res chain seq x y z
N MET A 1 -19.77 -5.48 -9.03
CA MET A 1 -18.41 -6.04 -9.27
C MET A 1 -17.92 -6.44 -7.89
N ARG A 2 -17.80 -7.74 -7.57
CA ARG A 2 -17.16 -8.13 -6.31
C ARG A 2 -15.70 -7.75 -6.48
N GLU A 3 -15.24 -6.75 -5.74
CA GLU A 3 -13.80 -6.54 -5.56
C GLU A 3 -13.23 -7.92 -5.22
N ARG A 4 -12.29 -8.42 -6.02
CA ARG A 4 -11.42 -9.50 -5.56
C ARG A 4 -10.95 -9.07 -4.17
N GLU A 5 -11.09 -9.96 -3.20
CA GLU A 5 -10.64 -9.78 -1.83
C GLU A 5 -9.18 -9.32 -1.87
N PHE A 6 -8.97 -8.01 -1.83
CA PHE A 6 -7.65 -7.42 -1.82
C PHE A 6 -7.12 -7.67 -0.43
N VAL A 7 -6.34 -8.73 -0.29
CA VAL A 7 -5.62 -9.03 0.94
C VAL A 7 -4.34 -8.21 0.91
N PRO A 8 -4.20 -7.19 1.79
CA PRO A 8 -2.98 -6.42 1.85
C PRO A 8 -1.85 -7.27 2.40
N LEU A 9 -0.65 -7.02 1.88
CA LEU A 9 0.57 -7.64 2.38
C LEU A 9 0.96 -7.02 3.74
N PRO A 10 1.72 -7.73 4.59
CA PRO A 10 2.22 -7.17 5.85
C PRO A 10 2.99 -5.85 5.65
N THR A 11 3.77 -5.74 4.57
CA THR A 11 4.53 -4.54 4.22
C THR A 11 3.63 -3.35 3.85
N GLU A 12 2.55 -3.60 3.12
CA GLU A 12 1.56 -2.57 2.78
C GLU A 12 0.89 -2.05 4.06
N VAL A 13 0.52 -2.95 4.97
CA VAL A 13 -0.05 -2.58 6.27
C VAL A 13 0.94 -1.81 7.15
N ALA A 14 2.23 -2.17 7.15
CA ALA A 14 3.26 -1.40 7.87
C ALA A 14 3.33 0.05 7.38
N GLY A 15 3.25 0.26 6.06
CA GLY A 15 3.15 1.60 5.50
C GLY A 15 1.85 2.31 5.90
N TRP A 16 0.71 1.62 5.91
CA TRP A 16 -0.55 2.22 6.36
C TRP A 16 -0.50 2.67 7.82
N VAL A 17 0.18 1.91 8.68
CA VAL A 17 0.40 2.32 10.08
C VAL A 17 1.22 3.61 10.15
N GLY A 18 2.34 3.69 9.43
CA GLY A 18 3.19 4.88 9.43
C GLY A 18 2.49 6.12 8.84
N MET A 19 1.50 5.92 7.97
CA MET A 19 0.62 6.99 7.45
C MET A 19 -0.59 7.31 8.34
N GLY A 20 -0.86 6.53 9.38
CA GLY A 20 -2.10 6.65 10.17
C GLY A 20 -3.38 6.33 9.38
N ALA A 21 -3.28 5.49 8.34
CA ALA A 21 -4.34 5.20 7.36
C ALA A 21 -4.86 3.75 7.44
N VAL A 22 -4.77 3.12 8.61
CA VAL A 22 -5.20 1.73 8.81
C VAL A 22 -6.72 1.60 8.68
N ALA A 23 -7.17 0.63 7.88
CA ALA A 23 -8.57 0.25 7.76
C ALA A 23 -8.86 -0.97 8.67
N PRO A 24 -9.30 -0.78 9.93
CA PRO A 24 -9.41 -1.87 10.91
C PRO A 24 -10.30 -3.03 10.45
N GLU A 25 -11.28 -2.76 9.58
CA GLU A 25 -12.21 -3.76 9.06
C GLU A 25 -11.56 -4.83 8.17
N VAL A 26 -10.39 -4.57 7.58
CA VAL A 26 -9.69 -5.54 6.72
C VAL A 26 -8.57 -6.29 7.44
N ILE A 27 -8.08 -5.74 8.57
CA ILE A 27 -6.85 -6.22 9.21
C ILE A 27 -6.96 -7.65 9.74
N PRO A 28 -8.02 -8.07 10.46
CA PRO A 28 -8.10 -9.44 10.97
C PRO A 28 -8.11 -10.49 9.84
N GLY A 29 -8.82 -10.21 8.75
CA GLY A 29 -8.86 -11.09 7.57
C GLY A 29 -7.51 -11.17 6.84
N ALA A 30 -6.77 -10.07 6.81
CA ALA A 30 -5.41 -10.03 6.28
C ALA A 30 -4.43 -10.83 7.17
N ALA A 31 -4.48 -10.62 8.48
CA ALA A 31 -3.68 -11.36 9.45
C ALA A 31 -3.91 -12.88 9.36
N ALA A 32 -5.16 -13.31 9.16
CA ALA A 32 -5.47 -14.71 8.93
C ALA A 32 -4.82 -15.27 7.65
N HIS A 33 -4.75 -14.48 6.58
CA HIS A 33 -4.03 -14.88 5.36
C HIS A 33 -2.52 -14.97 5.59
N TRP A 34 -1.92 -14.01 6.30
CA TRP A 34 -0.47 -14.02 6.58
C TRP A 34 -0.06 -15.27 7.37
N LEU A 35 -0.89 -15.73 8.29
CA LEU A 35 -0.69 -17.01 8.99
C LEU A 35 -0.68 -18.21 8.03
N VAL A 36 -1.56 -18.22 7.02
CA VAL A 36 -1.60 -19.27 5.99
C VAL A 36 -0.37 -19.20 5.08
N GLU A 37 0.15 -18.01 4.82
CA GLU A 37 1.37 -17.78 4.03
C GLU A 37 2.66 -18.12 4.78
N GLY A 38 2.57 -18.45 6.08
CA GLY A 38 3.68 -18.97 6.88
C GLY A 38 4.31 -17.96 7.83
N PHE A 39 3.78 -16.74 7.93
CA PHE A 39 4.08 -15.86 9.06
C PHE A 39 3.47 -16.45 10.32
N ASP A 40 4.09 -16.21 11.48
CA ASP A 40 3.59 -16.75 12.73
C ASP A 40 4.10 -15.95 13.93
N GLY A 41 3.27 -15.89 14.96
CA GLY A 41 3.57 -15.18 16.19
C GLY A 41 2.32 -14.96 17.02
N GLN A 42 2.51 -14.64 18.30
CA GLN A 42 1.39 -14.54 19.23
C GLN A 42 0.47 -13.35 18.87
N ALA A 43 1.06 -12.17 18.63
CA ALA A 43 0.28 -10.98 18.33
C ALA A 43 -0.44 -11.12 16.98
N LEU A 44 0.20 -11.77 16.01
CA LEU A 44 -0.42 -12.05 14.72
C LEU A 44 -1.65 -12.98 14.84
N ARG A 45 -1.56 -14.05 15.64
CA ARG A 45 -2.71 -14.95 15.90
C ARG A 45 -3.84 -14.26 16.64
N GLU A 46 -3.52 -13.43 17.62
CA GLU A 46 -4.51 -12.64 18.36
C GLU A 46 -5.21 -11.66 17.41
N LEU A 47 -4.45 -10.95 16.57
CA LEU A 47 -4.98 -10.02 15.56
C LEU A 47 -5.91 -10.71 14.56
N ALA A 48 -5.56 -11.91 14.09
CA ALA A 48 -6.40 -12.70 13.19
C ALA A 48 -7.72 -13.18 13.83
N GLY A 49 -7.77 -13.25 15.16
CA GLY A 49 -8.96 -13.64 15.91
C GLY A 49 -9.93 -12.50 16.21
N LEU A 50 -9.54 -11.25 15.95
CA LEU A 50 -10.38 -10.08 16.27
C LEU A 50 -11.54 -9.90 15.29
N GLY A 51 -12.62 -9.31 15.80
CA GLY A 51 -13.76 -8.86 15.01
C GLY A 51 -13.60 -7.43 14.46
N VAL A 52 -14.37 -7.11 13.43
CA VAL A 52 -14.42 -5.78 12.77
C VAL A 52 -14.80 -4.63 13.72
N GLY A 53 -15.41 -4.92 14.87
CA GLY A 53 -15.79 -3.93 15.88
C GLY A 53 -14.68 -3.56 16.88
N GLU A 54 -13.51 -4.20 16.81
CA GLU A 54 -12.46 -4.11 17.83
C GLU A 54 -11.30 -3.19 17.41
N ALA A 55 -11.62 -2.05 16.79
CA ALA A 55 -10.64 -1.13 16.21
C ALA A 55 -9.53 -0.71 17.19
N GLY A 56 -9.85 -0.49 18.47
CA GLY A 56 -8.85 -0.16 19.50
C GLY A 56 -7.83 -1.28 19.70
N ALA A 57 -8.30 -2.53 19.88
CA ALA A 57 -7.42 -3.69 20.05
C ALA A 57 -6.59 -3.96 18.78
N ILE A 58 -7.17 -3.72 17.60
CA ILE A 58 -6.48 -3.80 16.31
C ILE A 58 -5.30 -2.81 16.30
N HIS A 59 -5.54 -1.53 16.59
CA HIS A 59 -4.48 -0.52 16.63
C HIS A 59 -3.36 -0.84 17.62
N ASP A 60 -3.71 -1.36 18.79
CA ASP A 60 -2.74 -1.71 19.84
C ASP A 60 -1.88 -2.93 19.46
N LEU A 61 -2.45 -3.91 18.76
CA LEU A 61 -1.75 -5.16 18.39
C LEU A 61 -0.96 -5.05 17.08
N LEU A 62 -1.33 -4.15 16.17
CA LEU A 62 -0.71 -4.04 14.85
C LEU A 62 0.83 -3.95 14.88
N PRO A 63 1.46 -3.09 15.70
CA PRO A 63 2.93 -3.01 15.75
C PRO A 63 3.60 -4.33 16.12
N ALA A 64 3.03 -5.05 17.09
CA ALA A 64 3.55 -6.35 17.52
C ALA A 64 3.31 -7.45 16.47
N ALA A 65 2.15 -7.45 15.82
CA ALA A 65 1.84 -8.39 14.75
C ALA A 65 2.72 -8.17 13.50
N LEU A 66 3.06 -6.92 13.18
CA LEU A 66 4.03 -6.60 12.12
C LEU A 66 5.44 -7.06 12.50
N ALA A 67 5.82 -6.93 13.77
CA ALA A 67 7.09 -7.45 14.28
C ALA A 67 7.17 -9.00 14.19
N ASP A 68 6.06 -9.70 14.45
CA ASP A 68 5.94 -11.15 14.22
C ASP A 68 6.17 -11.50 12.73
N CYS A 69 5.83 -10.59 11.81
CA CYS A 69 6.13 -10.72 10.37
C CYS A 69 7.57 -10.30 10.00
N GLY A 70 8.40 -9.93 10.97
CA GLY A 70 9.77 -9.44 10.75
C GLY A 70 9.84 -8.01 10.20
N LEU A 71 8.79 -7.22 10.36
CA LEU A 71 8.68 -5.86 9.84
C LEU A 71 8.72 -4.80 10.93
N SER A 72 9.27 -3.65 10.58
CA SER A 72 9.16 -2.41 11.36
C SER A 72 8.24 -1.42 10.64
N ILE A 73 7.57 -0.58 11.42
CA ILE A 73 6.81 0.56 10.89
C ILE A 73 7.82 1.61 10.39
N PRO A 74 7.67 2.14 9.16
CA PRO A 74 8.53 3.21 8.67
C PRO A 74 8.42 4.47 9.55
N ASP A 75 9.53 5.18 9.70
CA ASP A 75 9.70 6.32 10.61
C ASP A 75 9.13 7.65 10.09
N SER A 76 8.80 7.70 8.80
CA SER A 76 8.29 8.88 8.11
C SER A 76 7.14 8.54 7.18
N VAL A 77 6.29 9.54 6.89
CA VAL A 77 5.19 9.39 5.93
C VAL A 77 5.73 9.08 4.54
N VAL A 78 6.81 9.72 4.10
CA VAL A 78 7.43 9.45 2.79
C VAL A 78 7.95 8.01 2.69
N ALA A 79 8.65 7.49 3.71
CA ALA A 79 9.09 6.10 3.73
C ALA A 79 7.90 5.13 3.74
N SER A 80 6.82 5.49 4.45
CA SER A 80 5.59 4.72 4.49
C SER A 80 4.90 4.62 3.14
N VAL A 81 4.77 5.75 2.42
CA VAL A 81 4.21 5.79 1.06
C VAL A 81 5.10 5.00 0.10
N HIS A 82 6.43 5.15 0.19
CA HIS A 82 7.38 4.43 -0.64
C HIS A 82 7.23 2.90 -0.48
N VAL A 83 7.16 2.38 0.75
CA VAL A 83 6.96 0.95 1.01
C VAL A 83 5.66 0.43 0.37
N VAL A 84 4.57 1.20 0.47
CA VAL A 84 3.29 0.83 -0.17
C VAL A 84 3.42 0.84 -1.69
N PHE A 85 4.06 1.84 -2.28
CA PHE A 85 4.28 1.92 -3.72
C PHE A 85 5.16 0.77 -4.24
N VAL A 86 6.21 0.40 -3.51
CA VAL A 86 7.04 -0.78 -3.82
C VAL A 86 6.18 -2.05 -3.85
N GLY A 87 5.29 -2.26 -2.86
CA GLY A 87 4.37 -3.39 -2.84
C GLY A 87 3.45 -3.41 -4.05
N VAL A 88 2.82 -2.28 -4.38
CA VAL A 88 1.96 -2.14 -5.57
C VAL A 88 2.73 -2.41 -6.86
N ALA A 89 3.96 -1.89 -6.99
CA ALA A 89 4.80 -2.08 -8.16
C ALA A 89 5.18 -3.56 -8.36
N GLN A 90 5.52 -4.27 -7.28
CA GLN A 90 5.80 -5.71 -7.32
C GLN A 90 4.58 -6.52 -7.77
N ARG A 91 3.41 -6.25 -7.19
CA ARG A 91 2.16 -6.94 -7.55
C ARG A 91 1.71 -6.64 -8.96
N TYR A 92 1.93 -5.42 -9.45
CA TYR A 92 1.74 -5.05 -10.84
C TYR A 92 2.67 -5.84 -11.77
N GLN A 93 3.97 -5.95 -11.45
CA GLN A 93 4.91 -6.76 -12.23
C GLN A 93 4.57 -8.25 -12.24
N ALA A 94 4.02 -8.77 -11.14
CA ALA A 94 3.51 -10.13 -11.05
C ALA A 94 2.20 -10.36 -11.83
N GLY A 95 1.58 -9.31 -12.37
CA GLY A 95 0.32 -9.39 -13.12
C GLY A 95 -0.92 -9.54 -12.24
N GLU A 96 -0.80 -9.29 -10.93
CA GLU A 96 -1.92 -9.34 -9.98
C GLU A 96 -2.81 -8.10 -10.07
N LEU A 97 -2.24 -6.97 -10.46
CA LEU A 97 -2.89 -5.67 -10.57
C LEU A 97 -2.89 -5.21 -12.04
N ASP A 98 -4.00 -4.59 -12.46
CA ASP A 98 -4.08 -3.91 -13.76
C ASP A 98 -3.78 -2.41 -13.62
N GLU A 99 -3.49 -1.74 -14.74
CA GLU A 99 -3.11 -0.32 -14.74
C GLU A 99 -4.22 0.58 -14.19
N GLY A 100 -5.48 0.23 -14.44
CA GLY A 100 -6.62 0.98 -13.91
C GLY A 100 -6.71 0.90 -12.39
N TRP A 101 -6.37 -0.25 -11.80
CA TRP A 101 -6.28 -0.42 -10.36
C TRP A 101 -5.14 0.42 -9.79
N VAL A 102 -3.93 0.33 -10.37
CA VAL A 102 -2.75 1.08 -9.91
C VAL A 102 -3.02 2.59 -9.93
N LEU A 103 -3.56 3.11 -11.03
CA LEU A 103 -3.90 4.54 -11.16
C LEU A 103 -4.89 5.00 -10.09
N ARG A 104 -5.98 4.24 -9.84
CA ARG A 104 -6.96 4.60 -8.81
C ARG A 104 -6.36 4.57 -7.42
N TYR A 105 -5.58 3.54 -7.11
CA TYR A 105 -5.00 3.35 -5.79
C TYR A 105 -3.98 4.46 -5.48
N VAL A 106 -3.06 4.73 -6.41
CA VAL A 106 -2.06 5.80 -6.26
C VAL A 106 -2.73 7.16 -6.18
N SER A 107 -3.71 7.46 -7.04
CA SER A 107 -4.43 8.73 -6.98
C SER A 107 -5.12 8.94 -5.64
N ARG A 108 -5.72 7.90 -5.06
CA ARG A 108 -6.34 7.97 -3.73
C ARG A 108 -5.28 8.23 -2.67
N LEU A 109 -4.21 7.44 -2.63
CA LEU A 109 -3.17 7.53 -1.61
C LEU A 109 -2.50 8.91 -1.62
N VAL A 110 -2.13 9.40 -2.80
CA VAL A 110 -1.50 10.72 -2.96
C VAL A 110 -2.47 11.85 -2.60
N ARG A 111 -3.78 11.70 -2.87
CA ARG A 111 -4.79 12.69 -2.45
C ARG A 111 -4.92 12.78 -0.94
N ASP A 112 -5.02 11.63 -0.28
CA ASP A 112 -5.26 11.53 1.16
C ASP A 112 -4.03 12.01 1.97
N HIS A 113 -2.83 11.91 1.38
CA HIS A 113 -1.57 12.36 1.98
C HIS A 113 -0.95 13.58 1.30
N TRP A 114 -1.71 14.31 0.46
CA TRP A 114 -1.22 15.41 -0.38
C TRP A 114 -0.54 16.55 0.41
N HIS A 115 -0.94 16.73 1.67
CA HIS A 115 -0.48 17.79 2.56
C HIS A 115 0.51 17.31 3.63
N ALA A 116 0.81 16.00 3.68
CA ALA A 116 1.59 15.42 4.76
C ALA A 116 3.09 15.71 4.61
N ASP A 117 3.60 15.65 3.38
CA ASP A 117 5.01 15.91 3.07
C ASP A 117 5.17 16.22 1.58
N ASP A 118 5.92 17.27 1.23
CA ASP A 118 6.21 17.60 -0.18
C ASP A 118 7.07 16.50 -0.84
N LEU A 119 7.88 15.76 -0.07
CA LEU A 119 8.71 14.65 -0.55
C LEU A 119 7.87 13.48 -1.09
N VAL A 120 6.63 13.31 -0.64
CA VAL A 120 5.73 12.28 -1.19
C VAL A 120 5.50 12.51 -2.69
N ARG A 121 5.48 13.78 -3.15
CA ARG A 121 5.30 14.11 -4.57
C ARG A 121 6.51 13.79 -5.43
N GLU A 122 7.68 13.61 -4.81
CA GLU A 122 8.92 13.31 -5.51
C GLU A 122 9.04 11.81 -5.83
N LEU A 123 8.26 10.96 -5.15
CA LEU A 123 8.23 9.52 -5.42
C LEU A 123 7.78 9.21 -6.86
N PRO A 124 8.46 8.30 -7.57
CA PRO A 124 8.15 7.97 -8.96
C PRO A 124 6.68 7.63 -9.22
N MET A 125 6.05 6.84 -8.36
CA MET A 125 4.64 6.48 -8.50
C MET A 125 3.70 7.65 -8.23
N ALA A 126 4.07 8.64 -7.41
CA ALA A 126 3.23 9.81 -7.17
C ALA A 126 2.94 10.62 -8.45
N ARG A 127 3.78 10.50 -9.48
CA ARG A 127 3.57 11.09 -10.82
C ARG A 127 2.32 10.57 -11.53
N LEU A 128 1.78 9.43 -11.10
CA LEU A 128 0.55 8.85 -11.65
C LEU A 128 -0.72 9.51 -11.11
N PHE A 129 -0.60 10.44 -10.15
CA PHE A 129 -1.73 11.17 -9.58
C PHE A 129 -2.58 11.84 -10.67
N GLY A 130 -3.89 11.61 -10.61
CA GLY A 130 -4.86 12.10 -11.60
C GLY A 130 -4.97 11.24 -12.86
N GLY A 131 -4.13 10.21 -13.03
CA GLY A 131 -4.21 9.31 -14.18
C GLY A 131 -5.47 8.42 -14.18
N ASP A 132 -6.11 8.23 -13.04
CA ASP A 132 -7.39 7.53 -12.89
C ASP A 132 -8.56 8.27 -13.55
N ASP A 133 -8.58 9.61 -13.45
CA ASP A 133 -9.55 10.44 -14.16
C ASP A 133 -9.35 10.33 -15.67
N ALA A 134 -8.09 10.35 -16.14
CA ALA A 134 -7.78 10.15 -17.56
C ALA A 134 -8.17 8.75 -18.06
N TRP A 135 -7.92 7.72 -17.25
CA TRP A 135 -8.25 6.34 -17.57
C TRP A 135 -9.76 6.09 -17.68
N SER A 136 -10.54 6.70 -16.76
CA SER A 136 -11.98 6.47 -16.63
C SER A 136 -12.83 7.39 -17.52
N ARG A 137 -12.46 8.66 -17.63
CA ARG A 137 -13.23 9.69 -18.35
C ARG A 137 -12.73 9.93 -19.77
N GLY A 138 -11.55 9.40 -20.12
CA GLY A 138 -10.96 9.53 -21.46
C GLY A 138 -10.48 10.95 -21.79
N TRP A 139 -10.27 11.79 -20.78
CA TRP A 139 -9.69 13.12 -20.95
C TRP A 139 -8.22 13.10 -20.55
N GLY A 140 -7.30 13.49 -21.44
CA GLY A 140 -5.85 13.40 -21.22
C GLY A 140 -5.18 12.33 -22.09
N PRO A 141 -4.05 11.73 -21.65
CA PRO A 141 -3.29 10.75 -22.42
C PRO A 141 -4.11 9.53 -22.83
N ALA A 142 -3.79 8.95 -23.98
CA ALA A 142 -4.46 7.74 -24.44
C ALA A 142 -4.12 6.54 -23.54
N LYS A 143 -4.99 5.52 -23.46
CA LYS A 143 -4.74 4.32 -22.65
C LYS A 143 -3.37 3.66 -22.88
N PRO A 144 -2.84 3.53 -24.12
CA PRO A 144 -1.49 3.00 -24.32
C PRO A 144 -0.40 3.85 -23.65
N GLU A 145 -0.55 5.17 -23.63
CA GLU A 145 0.38 6.10 -22.99
C GLU A 145 0.30 5.96 -21.46
N LEU A 146 -0.92 5.88 -20.91
CA LEU A 146 -1.12 5.63 -19.47
C LEU A 146 -0.49 4.30 -19.02
N ARG A 147 -0.60 3.24 -19.83
CA ARG A 147 0.05 1.96 -19.54
C ARG A 147 1.57 2.07 -19.53
N ALA A 148 2.14 2.83 -20.47
CA ALA A 148 3.57 3.08 -20.49
C ALA A 148 4.02 3.87 -19.25
N LEU A 149 3.24 4.88 -18.83
CA LEU A 149 3.50 5.65 -17.62
C LEU A 149 3.45 4.80 -16.35
N VAL A 150 2.42 3.95 -16.20
CA VAL A 150 2.32 3.02 -15.05
C VAL A 150 3.52 2.08 -15.01
N ARG A 151 3.89 1.50 -16.16
CA ARG A 151 5.06 0.61 -16.24
C ARG A 151 6.35 1.33 -15.85
N GLN A 152 6.57 2.54 -16.37
CA GLN A 152 7.77 3.31 -16.08
C GLN A 152 7.82 3.69 -14.60
N ALA A 153 6.73 4.22 -14.05
CA ALA A 153 6.68 4.63 -12.65
C ALA A 153 6.90 3.46 -11.69
N CYS A 154 6.32 2.28 -11.96
CA CYS A 154 6.58 1.08 -11.16
C CYS A 154 8.06 0.64 -11.25
N ALA A 155 8.66 0.69 -12.44
CA ALA A 155 10.07 0.34 -12.61
C ALA A 155 11.00 1.32 -11.88
N ASP A 156 10.72 2.62 -11.98
CA ASP A 156 11.47 3.68 -11.32
C ASP A 156 11.36 3.57 -9.79
N GLU A 157 10.17 3.26 -9.25
CA GLU A 157 9.95 3.09 -7.82
C GLU A 157 10.75 1.91 -7.25
N LEU A 158 10.79 0.78 -7.97
CA LEU A 158 11.56 -0.39 -7.56
C LEU A 158 13.07 -0.18 -7.68
N ALA A 159 13.50 0.74 -8.54
CA ALA A 159 14.90 1.14 -8.68
C ALA A 159 15.31 2.24 -7.69
N LEU A 160 14.35 2.88 -7.01
CA LEU A 160 14.62 3.94 -6.06
C LEU A 160 15.22 3.34 -4.78
N THR A 161 16.49 3.66 -4.51
CA THR A 161 17.12 3.33 -3.23
C THR A 161 16.79 4.43 -2.23
N PHE A 162 15.96 4.14 -1.25
CA PHE A 162 15.69 5.05 -0.13
C PHE A 162 16.89 5.02 0.82
N ASN A 163 17.83 5.95 0.64
CA ASN A 163 18.92 6.12 1.61
C ASN A 163 18.33 6.77 2.87
N ALA A 164 18.16 5.97 3.92
CA ALA A 164 17.87 6.46 5.26
C ALA A 164 19.11 7.23 5.79
N GLU A 165 19.29 8.47 5.36
CA GLU A 165 20.28 9.38 5.91
C GLU A 165 19.59 10.67 6.36
N SER A 166 19.17 10.72 7.63
CA SER A 166 19.60 11.69 8.66
C SER A 166 18.73 11.62 9.90
#